data_AF-A0A7K4HRD7-F1
#
_entry.id   AF-A0A7K4HRD7-F1
#
_cell.length_a   1.000
_cell.length_b   1.000
_cell.length_c   1.000
_cell.angle_alpha   90.00
_cell.angle_beta   90.00
_cell.angle_gamma   90.00
#
_symmetry.space_group_name_H-M   'P 1'
#
loop_
_entity.id
_entity.type
_entity.pdbx_description
1 polymer ?
#
loop_
_entity_poly.entity_id
_entity_poly.type
_entity_poly.pdbx_seq_one_letter_code
_entity_poly.pdbx_strand_id
1 'polypeptide(L)'
;MWATLMREFSDSPAQSRVVRFLLENGFGVSPEGKITCNGIEIPATHIARAIKIDRRVVDATARRITSMEETGDIFARMRATPDLSEVAGYLNLTVITIIPNDAQQKGIVGAAVRVLSRHDLAIRQIFVTDPYFAEEPRLVIILDESLPTGVLEELRALPQVKQLII
;
A
#
# COMPACT_ATOMS: atom_id res chain seq x y z
N MET A 1 -12.46 2.80 -8.09
CA MET A 1 -11.81 4.12 -8.01
C MET A 1 -10.53 4.15 -8.84
N TRP A 2 -9.49 3.37 -8.49
CA TRP A 2 -8.20 3.39 -9.21
C TRP A 2 -8.29 3.11 -10.71
N ALA A 3 -9.17 2.20 -11.13
CA ALA A 3 -9.44 1.97 -12.56
C ALA A 3 -9.96 3.21 -13.30
N THR A 4 -10.68 4.12 -12.63
CA THR A 4 -11.13 5.39 -13.23
C THR A 4 -9.96 6.35 -13.39
N LEU A 5 -9.17 6.55 -12.33
CA LEU A 5 -7.97 7.40 -12.38
C LEU A 5 -6.98 6.89 -13.44
N MET A 6 -6.69 5.59 -13.47
CA MET A 6 -5.76 5.01 -14.43
C MET A 6 -6.24 5.12 -15.89
N ARG A 7 -7.56 5.20 -16.14
CA ARG A 7 -8.07 5.43 -17.50
C ARG A 7 -7.66 6.79 -18.05
N GLU A 8 -7.45 7.78 -17.20
CA GLU A 8 -7.00 9.12 -17.61
C GLU A 8 -5.57 9.12 -18.16
N PHE A 9 -4.81 8.04 -17.99
CA PHE A 9 -3.44 7.87 -18.51
C PHE A 9 -3.32 6.70 -19.50
N SER A 10 -4.45 6.15 -19.95
CA SER A 10 -4.52 4.99 -20.85
C SER A 10 -3.91 5.24 -22.24
N ASP A 11 -3.82 6.51 -22.65
CA ASP A 11 -3.18 6.97 -23.88
C ASP A 11 -1.64 6.90 -23.82
N SER A 12 -1.05 6.69 -22.64
CA SER A 12 0.40 6.59 -22.47
C SER A 12 0.80 5.48 -21.48
N PRO A 13 1.28 4.32 -21.98
CA PRO A 13 1.78 3.25 -21.11
C PRO A 13 2.91 3.70 -20.18
N ALA A 14 3.78 4.61 -20.64
CA ALA A 14 4.88 5.11 -19.85
C ALA A 14 4.40 6.00 -18.69
N GLN A 15 3.41 6.88 -18.92
CA GLN A 15 2.83 7.70 -17.84
C GLN A 15 2.02 6.83 -16.86
N SER A 16 1.24 5.88 -17.37
CA SER A 16 0.53 4.90 -16.54
C SER A 16 1.45 4.18 -15.55
N ARG A 17 2.67 3.80 -16.00
CA ARG A 17 3.67 3.20 -15.11
C ARG A 17 4.16 4.14 -14.01
N VAL A 18 4.32 5.43 -14.31
CA VAL A 18 4.65 6.45 -13.30
C VAL A 18 3.53 6.56 -12.27
N VAL A 19 2.28 6.75 -12.72
CA VAL A 19 1.11 6.92 -11.85
C VAL A 19 0.94 5.71 -10.93
N ARG A 20 1.03 4.49 -11.48
CA ARG A 20 1.00 3.24 -10.71
C ARG A 20 2.06 3.25 -9.61
N PHE A 21 3.31 3.56 -9.95
CA PHE A 21 4.40 3.61 -8.98
C PHE A 21 4.15 4.63 -7.86
N LEU A 22 3.63 5.81 -8.19
CA LEU A 22 3.30 6.83 -7.18
C LEU A 22 2.21 6.33 -6.22
N LEU A 23 1.15 5.70 -6.75
CA LEU A 23 0.04 5.18 -5.94
C LEU A 23 0.50 4.02 -5.04
N GLU A 24 1.30 3.10 -5.56
CA GLU A 24 1.86 1.97 -4.80
C GLU A 24 2.73 2.40 -3.61
N ASN A 25 3.41 3.55 -3.74
CA ASN A 25 4.35 4.05 -2.73
C ASN A 25 3.81 5.22 -1.89
N GLY A 26 2.56 5.64 -2.12
CA GLY A 26 1.97 6.79 -1.43
C GLY A 26 2.68 8.12 -1.74
N PHE A 27 3.26 8.25 -2.92
CA PHE A 27 3.91 9.50 -3.35
C PHE A 27 2.86 10.49 -3.89
N GLY A 28 3.04 11.74 -3.50
CA GLY A 28 2.20 12.84 -3.95
C GLY A 28 2.83 13.64 -5.08
N VAL A 29 2.10 14.66 -5.53
CA VAL A 29 2.58 15.66 -6.50
C VAL A 29 2.31 17.05 -5.94
N SER A 30 3.33 17.90 -5.88
CA SER A 30 3.19 19.29 -5.43
C SER A 30 2.46 20.16 -6.46
N PRO A 31 1.91 21.32 -6.07
CA PRO A 31 1.31 22.27 -7.01
C PRO A 31 2.23 22.69 -8.17
N GLU A 32 3.54 22.68 -7.96
CA GLU A 32 4.58 23.00 -8.95
C GLU A 32 4.90 21.83 -9.90
N GLY A 33 4.20 20.71 -9.77
CA GLY A 33 4.39 19.51 -10.60
C GLY A 33 5.65 18.73 -10.22
N LYS A 34 6.00 18.68 -8.94
CA LYS A 34 7.12 17.89 -8.41
C LYS A 34 6.61 16.64 -7.70
N ILE A 35 7.31 15.52 -7.86
CA ILE A 35 7.00 14.31 -7.07
C ILE A 35 7.40 14.57 -5.62
N THR A 36 6.57 14.14 -4.67
CA THR A 36 6.83 14.32 -3.25
C THR A 36 6.60 13.05 -2.45
N CYS A 37 7.33 12.88 -1.37
CA CYS A 37 7.00 11.94 -0.30
C CYS A 37 6.78 12.74 0.98
N ASN A 38 5.55 12.76 1.47
CA ASN A 38 5.18 13.49 2.69
C ASN A 38 5.60 14.98 2.69
N GLY A 39 5.55 15.64 1.53
CA GLY A 39 5.94 17.03 1.33
C GLY A 39 7.42 17.27 1.00
N ILE A 40 8.24 16.23 1.01
CA ILE A 40 9.65 16.31 0.60
C ILE A 40 9.73 16.05 -0.90
N GLU A 41 10.30 16.98 -1.67
CA GLU A 41 10.49 16.79 -3.10
C GLU A 41 11.47 15.66 -3.41
N ILE A 42 11.07 14.77 -4.31
CA ILE A 42 11.91 13.70 -4.83
C ILE A 42 12.30 14.04 -6.27
N PRO A 43 13.59 14.10 -6.61
CA PRO A 43 14.03 14.33 -7.98
C PRO A 43 13.43 13.30 -8.96
N ALA A 44 12.87 13.80 -10.06
CA ALA A 44 12.30 12.94 -11.12
C ALA A 44 13.30 11.90 -11.66
N THR A 45 14.60 12.21 -11.62
CA THR A 45 15.68 11.27 -11.97
C THR A 45 15.72 10.04 -11.09
N HIS A 46 15.43 10.16 -9.79
CA HIS A 46 15.41 9.03 -8.86
C HIS A 46 14.22 8.12 -9.14
N ILE A 47 13.03 8.71 -9.34
CA ILE A 47 11.82 7.98 -9.73
C ILE A 47 12.06 7.25 -11.07
N ALA A 48 12.56 7.97 -12.07
CA ALA A 48 12.84 7.44 -13.40
C ALA A 48 13.82 6.27 -13.38
N ARG A 49 14.86 6.33 -12.53
CA ARG A 49 15.80 5.23 -12.33
C ARG A 49 15.12 4.03 -11.67
N ALA A 50 14.31 4.24 -10.63
CA ALA A 50 13.62 3.17 -9.91
C ALA A 50 12.72 2.34 -10.84
N ILE A 51 11.99 3.00 -11.74
CA ILE A 51 11.11 2.33 -12.71
C ILE A 51 11.72 2.23 -14.12
N LYS A 52 13.01 2.50 -14.32
CA LYS A 52 13.71 2.34 -15.61
C LYS A 52 13.01 3.04 -16.80
N ILE A 53 12.70 4.33 -16.67
CA ILE A 53 12.16 5.17 -17.77
C ILE A 53 12.94 6.48 -17.91
N ASP A 54 12.65 7.28 -18.95
CA ASP A 54 13.21 8.62 -19.10
C ASP A 54 12.61 9.61 -18.08
N ARG A 55 13.45 10.42 -17.42
CA ARG A 55 13.01 11.42 -16.42
C ARG A 55 11.99 12.42 -16.96
N ARG A 56 12.02 12.73 -18.26
CA ARG A 56 11.10 13.66 -18.91
C ARG A 56 9.67 13.13 -18.90
N VAL A 57 9.51 11.79 -18.91
CA VAL A 57 8.20 11.16 -18.76
C VAL A 57 7.67 11.39 -17.35
N VAL A 58 8.50 11.22 -16.32
CA VAL A 58 8.11 11.52 -14.93
C VAL A 58 7.71 12.99 -14.76
N ASP A 59 8.53 13.91 -15.26
CA ASP A 59 8.24 15.35 -15.23
C ASP A 59 6.93 15.70 -15.97
N ALA A 60 6.69 15.07 -17.13
CA ALA A 60 5.46 15.27 -17.89
C ALA A 60 4.23 14.68 -17.19
N THR A 61 4.34 13.51 -16.57
CA THR A 61 3.25 12.90 -15.78
C THR A 61 2.89 13.78 -14.60
N ALA A 62 3.86 14.28 -13.83
CA ALA A 62 3.61 15.14 -12.69
C ALA A 62 2.86 16.42 -13.08
N ARG A 63 3.28 17.08 -14.17
CA ARG A 63 2.57 18.25 -14.73
C ARG A 63 1.16 17.92 -15.23
N ARG A 64 0.97 16.75 -15.84
CA ARG A 64 -0.35 16.28 -16.27
C ARG A 64 -1.26 16.11 -15.06
N ILE A 65 -0.81 15.42 -14.02
CA ILE A 65 -1.55 15.26 -12.75
C ILE A 65 -2.00 16.61 -12.19
N THR A 66 -1.10 17.59 -12.11
CA THR A 66 -1.46 18.92 -11.57
C THR A 66 -2.46 19.70 -12.43
N SER A 67 -2.56 19.39 -13.72
CA SER A 67 -3.53 20.03 -14.61
C SER A 67 -4.94 19.45 -14.53
N MET A 68 -5.11 18.35 -13.80
CA MET A 68 -6.37 17.62 -13.65
C MET A 68 -6.97 17.95 -12.29
N GLU A 69 -8.26 18.28 -12.24
CA GLU A 69 -8.92 18.75 -11.02
C GLU A 69 -8.97 17.67 -9.93
N GLU A 70 -9.81 16.64 -10.09
CA GLU A 70 -9.99 15.57 -9.09
C GLU A 70 -8.68 14.79 -8.84
N THR A 71 -7.99 14.40 -9.91
CA THR A 71 -6.74 13.63 -9.81
C THR A 71 -5.60 14.45 -9.19
N GLY A 72 -5.48 15.72 -9.53
CA GLY A 72 -4.50 16.62 -8.91
C GLY A 72 -4.73 16.74 -7.40
N ASP A 73 -5.99 16.90 -6.98
CA ASP A 73 -6.37 17.00 -5.57
C ASP A 73 -6.04 15.74 -4.75
N ILE A 74 -6.21 14.55 -5.36
CA ILE A 74 -5.83 13.26 -4.75
C ILE A 74 -4.32 13.23 -4.52
N PHE A 75 -3.52 13.51 -5.55
CA PHE A 75 -2.06 13.43 -5.44
C PHE A 75 -1.47 14.52 -4.54
N ALA A 76 -2.08 15.70 -4.47
CA ALA A 76 -1.64 16.77 -3.57
C ALA A 76 -1.78 16.41 -2.08
N ARG A 77 -2.69 15.47 -1.74
CA ARG A 77 -2.97 15.03 -0.37
C ARG A 77 -2.40 13.66 -0.04
N MET A 78 -1.80 12.99 -1.01
CA MET A 78 -1.23 11.65 -0.82
C MET A 78 -0.06 11.69 0.17
N ARG A 79 -0.02 10.69 1.06
CA ARG A 79 1.02 10.55 2.07
C ARG A 79 1.49 9.11 2.14
N ALA A 80 2.80 8.92 2.23
CA ALA A 80 3.40 7.63 2.49
C ALA A 80 3.28 7.31 3.99
N THR A 81 2.82 6.10 4.30
CA THR A 81 2.77 5.56 5.66
C THR A 81 3.93 4.57 5.83
N PRO A 82 4.67 4.60 6.94
CA PRO A 82 5.74 3.62 7.17
C PRO A 82 5.18 2.20 7.25
N ASP A 83 5.88 1.23 6.70
CA ASP A 83 5.62 -0.20 6.90
C ASP A 83 6.63 -0.74 7.92
N LEU A 84 6.13 -1.21 9.07
CA LEU A 84 7.00 -1.73 10.12
C LEU A 84 7.36 -3.22 9.94
N SER A 85 6.82 -3.91 8.94
CA SER A 85 6.99 -5.36 8.77
C SER A 85 8.45 -5.76 8.57
N GLU A 86 9.18 -5.03 7.73
CA GLU A 86 10.61 -5.27 7.42
C GLU A 86 11.53 -4.93 8.60
N VAL A 87 11.09 -4.09 9.54
CA VAL A 87 11.88 -3.70 10.73
C VAL A 87 11.43 -4.39 12.01
N ALA A 88 10.37 -5.20 11.95
CA ALA A 88 9.75 -5.84 13.10
C ALA A 88 10.73 -6.69 13.92
N GLY A 89 11.60 -7.44 13.24
CA GLY A 89 12.61 -8.29 13.90
C GLY A 89 13.62 -7.51 14.75
N TYR A 90 13.93 -6.26 14.39
CA TYR A 90 14.81 -5.40 15.18
C TYR A 90 14.10 -4.75 16.37
N LEU A 91 12.77 -4.65 16.31
CA LEU A 91 11.93 -3.99 17.30
C LEU A 91 11.21 -4.99 18.22
N ASN A 92 11.52 -6.29 18.09
CA ASN A 92 10.82 -7.39 18.78
C ASN A 92 9.30 -7.35 18.57
N LEU A 93 8.85 -7.04 17.36
CA LEU A 93 7.44 -7.05 16.99
C LEU A 93 7.08 -8.36 16.31
N THR A 94 5.84 -8.80 16.53
CA THR A 94 5.27 -9.94 15.81
C THR A 94 4.58 -9.42 14.55
N VAL A 95 4.91 -10.00 13.39
CA VAL A 95 4.19 -9.75 12.14
C VAL A 95 3.30 -10.93 11.81
N ILE A 96 2.06 -10.65 11.43
CA ILE A 96 1.13 -11.62 10.90
C ILE A 96 0.73 -11.16 9.52
N THR A 97 1.03 -11.97 8.51
CA THR A 97 0.63 -11.70 7.13
C THR A 97 -0.39 -12.75 6.70
N ILE A 98 -1.60 -12.29 6.40
CA ILE A 98 -2.70 -13.08 5.86
C ILE A 98 -2.79 -12.85 4.36
N ILE A 99 -2.65 -13.92 3.59
CA ILE A 99 -3.04 -13.95 2.18
C ILE A 99 -4.47 -14.50 2.12
N PRO A 100 -5.45 -13.71 1.65
CA PRO A 100 -6.83 -14.16 1.56
C PRO A 100 -7.07 -15.06 0.35
N ASN A 101 -8.14 -15.86 0.41
CA ASN A 101 -8.63 -16.64 -0.74
C ASN A 101 -9.12 -15.72 -1.87
N ASP A 102 -9.83 -14.65 -1.50
CA ASP A 102 -10.26 -13.57 -2.39
C ASP A 102 -10.11 -12.24 -1.64
N ALA A 103 -9.25 -11.36 -2.13
CA ALA A 103 -8.99 -10.06 -1.51
C ALA A 103 -10.19 -9.09 -1.59
N GLN A 104 -11.18 -9.35 -2.46
CA GLN A 104 -12.42 -8.59 -2.53
C GLN A 104 -13.50 -9.11 -1.56
N GLN A 105 -13.27 -10.26 -0.93
CA GLN A 105 -14.21 -10.82 0.04
C GLN A 105 -14.37 -9.88 1.23
N LYS A 106 -15.63 -9.61 1.60
CA LYS A 106 -15.94 -8.79 2.77
C LYS A 106 -15.61 -9.53 4.07
N GLY A 107 -15.15 -8.78 5.07
CA GLY A 107 -15.00 -9.28 6.44
C GLY A 107 -13.65 -9.92 6.77
N ILE A 108 -12.67 -9.93 5.85
CA ILE A 108 -11.30 -10.44 6.11
C ILE A 108 -10.68 -9.75 7.33
N VAL A 109 -10.63 -8.42 7.30
CA VAL A 109 -10.07 -7.59 8.39
C VAL A 109 -10.84 -7.82 9.69
N GLY A 110 -12.17 -7.77 9.63
CA GLY A 110 -13.02 -7.96 10.82
C GLY A 110 -12.93 -9.35 11.45
N ALA A 111 -12.68 -10.39 10.64
CA ALA A 111 -12.47 -11.75 11.13
C ALA A 111 -11.12 -11.87 11.86
N ALA A 112 -10.05 -11.38 11.26
CA ALA A 112 -8.71 -11.39 11.86
C ALA A 112 -8.66 -10.57 13.16
N VAL A 113 -9.16 -9.33 13.14
CA VAL A 113 -9.21 -8.45 14.33
C VAL A 113 -10.02 -9.11 15.45
N ARG A 114 -11.13 -9.78 15.14
CA ARG A 114 -11.95 -10.45 16.16
C ARG A 114 -11.19 -11.58 16.86
N VAL A 115 -10.38 -12.36 16.14
CA VAL A 115 -9.53 -13.38 16.76
C VAL A 115 -8.57 -12.70 17.72
N LEU A 116 -7.83 -11.69 17.26
CA LEU A 116 -6.84 -10.97 18.09
C LEU A 116 -7.48 -10.33 19.33
N SER A 117 -8.63 -9.69 19.19
CA SER A 117 -9.34 -9.05 20.31
C SER A 117 -9.87 -10.04 21.36
N ARG A 118 -10.20 -11.29 20.99
CA ARG A 118 -10.61 -12.30 21.98
C ARG A 118 -9.46 -12.73 22.88
N HIS A 119 -8.24 -12.61 22.38
CA HIS A 119 -7.00 -12.91 23.09
C HIS A 119 -6.36 -11.65 23.72
N ASP A 120 -7.09 -10.53 23.76
CA ASP A 120 -6.67 -9.25 24.34
C ASP A 120 -5.36 -8.69 23.74
N LEU A 121 -5.10 -8.97 22.46
CA LEU A 121 -3.87 -8.54 21.78
C LEU A 121 -3.98 -7.12 21.25
N ALA A 122 -3.01 -6.28 21.60
CA ALA A 122 -2.91 -4.92 21.10
C ALA A 122 -2.30 -4.88 19.68
N ILE A 123 -3.01 -4.28 18.73
CA ILE A 123 -2.52 -4.06 17.36
C ILE A 123 -1.75 -2.75 17.29
N ARG A 124 -0.45 -2.81 17.01
CA ARG A 124 0.39 -1.63 16.78
C ARG A 124 0.21 -1.05 15.38
N GLN A 125 0.15 -1.91 14.38
CA GLN A 125 -0.10 -1.49 13.01
C GLN A 125 -0.94 -2.53 12.28
N ILE A 126 -1.85 -2.07 11.42
CA ILE A 126 -2.63 -2.90 10.52
C ILE A 126 -2.78 -2.18 9.19
N PHE A 127 -2.49 -2.88 8.10
CA PHE A 127 -2.70 -2.36 6.76
C PHE A 127 -3.01 -3.48 5.77
N VAL A 128 -3.56 -3.10 4.62
CA VAL A 128 -3.84 -4.02 3.52
C VAL A 128 -3.13 -3.50 2.27
N THR A 129 -2.65 -4.42 1.43
CA THR A 129 -2.20 -4.05 0.08
C THR A 129 -3.39 -4.10 -0.87
N ASP A 130 -3.47 -3.12 -1.77
CA ASP A 130 -4.63 -2.95 -2.65
C ASP A 130 -4.61 -4.00 -3.79
N PRO A 131 -5.70 -4.76 -4.01
CA PRO A 131 -5.76 -5.78 -5.05
C PRO A 131 -5.69 -5.26 -6.48
N TYR A 132 -5.81 -3.96 -6.70
CA TYR A 132 -5.62 -3.34 -8.00
C TYR A 132 -4.13 -3.19 -8.37
N PHE A 133 -3.25 -3.14 -7.36
CA PHE A 133 -1.81 -2.90 -7.54
C PHE A 133 -0.95 -4.12 -7.15
N ALA A 134 -1.33 -4.86 -6.13
CA ALA A 134 -0.59 -6.04 -5.68
C ALA A 134 -1.07 -7.32 -6.37
N GLU A 135 -0.13 -8.09 -6.94
CA GLU A 135 -0.43 -9.41 -7.52
C GLU A 135 -0.92 -10.41 -6.46
N GLU A 136 -0.34 -10.35 -5.26
CA GLU A 136 -0.77 -11.11 -4.09
C GLU A 136 -1.12 -10.12 -2.96
N PRO A 137 -2.39 -9.71 -2.86
CA PRO A 137 -2.85 -8.78 -1.84
C PRO A 137 -2.78 -9.42 -0.46
N ARG A 138 -2.44 -8.64 0.56
CA ARG A 138 -2.16 -9.11 1.92
C ARG A 138 -2.87 -8.24 2.93
N LEU A 139 -3.29 -8.85 4.02
CA LEU A 139 -3.56 -8.18 5.28
C LEU A 139 -2.34 -8.39 6.18
N VAL A 140 -1.69 -7.30 6.58
CA VAL A 140 -0.54 -7.31 7.48
C VAL A 140 -0.97 -6.71 8.81
N ILE A 141 -0.68 -7.42 9.88
CA ILE A 141 -0.97 -7.02 11.27
C ILE A 141 0.32 -7.14 12.07
N ILE A 142 0.64 -6.10 12.82
CA ILE A 142 1.86 -6.02 13.61
C ILE A 142 1.47 -5.78 15.07
N LEU A 143 2.02 -6.62 15.95
CA LEU A 143 1.74 -6.64 17.39
C LEU A 143 3.02 -6.36 18.19
N ASP A 144 2.82 -5.89 19.42
CA ASP A 144 3.90 -5.61 20.37
C ASP A 144 4.36 -6.82 21.15
N GLU A 145 3.54 -7.86 21.11
CA GLU A 145 3.62 -9.02 21.98
C GLU A 145 3.77 -10.29 21.14
N SER A 146 4.32 -11.33 21.74
CA SER A 146 4.38 -12.66 21.13
C SER A 146 2.97 -13.27 21.04
N LEU A 147 2.72 -14.06 20.01
CA LEU A 147 1.43 -14.74 19.84
C LEU A 147 1.20 -15.80 20.94
N PRO A 148 0.09 -15.72 21.69
CA PRO A 148 -0.36 -16.80 22.56
C PRO A 148 -0.65 -18.08 21.77
N THR A 149 -0.56 -19.23 22.46
CA THR A 149 -0.91 -20.54 21.89
C THR A 149 -2.36 -20.55 21.39
N GLY A 150 -2.59 -21.08 20.19
CA GLY A 150 -3.94 -21.23 19.62
C GLY A 150 -4.37 -20.07 18.71
N VAL A 151 -3.78 -18.88 18.85
CA VAL A 151 -4.13 -17.72 18.00
C VAL A 151 -3.82 -18.00 16.54
N LEU A 152 -2.66 -18.63 16.28
CA LEU A 152 -2.20 -18.96 14.94
C LEU A 152 -3.14 -19.97 14.27
N GLU A 153 -3.59 -20.97 15.01
CA GLU A 153 -4.53 -22.00 14.58
C GLU A 153 -5.91 -21.40 14.29
N GLU A 154 -6.41 -20.52 15.17
CA GLU A 154 -7.68 -19.81 14.95
C GLU A 154 -7.63 -18.92 13.70
N LEU A 155 -6.53 -18.19 13.49
CA LEU A 155 -6.35 -17.38 12.29
C LEU A 155 -6.29 -18.24 11.03
N ARG A 156 -5.55 -19.36 11.04
CA ARG A 156 -5.51 -20.30 9.90
C ARG A 156 -6.86 -20.94 9.61
N ALA A 157 -7.69 -21.15 10.62
CA ALA A 157 -9.02 -21.75 10.47
C ALA A 157 -10.07 -20.80 9.89
N LEU A 158 -9.75 -19.50 9.76
CA LEU A 158 -10.67 -18.53 9.15
C LEU A 158 -10.93 -18.89 7.68
N PRO A 159 -12.20 -18.94 7.23
CA PRO A 159 -12.53 -19.34 5.85
C PRO A 159 -12.00 -18.36 4.80
N GLN A 160 -11.65 -17.14 5.20
CA GLN A 160 -11.05 -16.14 4.34
C GLN A 160 -9.57 -16.41 4.06
N VAL A 161 -8.89 -17.20 4.89
CA VAL A 161 -7.43 -17.35 4.86
C VAL A 161 -7.03 -18.45 3.87
N LYS A 162 -6.21 -18.08 2.90
CA LYS A 162 -5.54 -19.03 1.99
C LYS A 162 -4.21 -19.47 2.58
N GLN A 163 -3.45 -18.51 3.09
CA GLN A 163 -2.13 -18.73 3.65
C GLN A 163 -1.87 -17.72 4.77
N LEU A 164 -1.15 -18.17 5.79
CA LEU A 164 -0.70 -17.37 6.92
C LEU A 164 0.82 -17.44 7.01
N ILE A 165 1.47 -16.28 7.12
CA ILE A 165 2.93 -16.12 7.24
C ILE A 165 3.20 -15.35 8.54
N ILE A 166 4.19 -15.81 9.30
CA ILE A 166 4.72 -15.21 10.53
C ILE A 166 6.20 -14.94 10.33
#